data_AF-A0AA97ESC6-F1
#
_entry.id   AF-A0AA97ESC6-F1
#
_cell.length_a   1.000
_cell.length_b   1.000
_cell.length_c   1.000
_cell.angle_alpha   90.00
_cell.angle_beta   90.00
_cell.angle_gamma   90.00
#
_symmetry.space_group_name_H-M   'P 1'
#
loop_
_entity.id
_entity.type
_entity.pdbx_description
1 polymer ?
#
loop_
_entity_poly.entity_id
_entity_poly.type
_entity_poly.pdbx_seq_one_letter_code
_entity_poly.pdbx_strand_id
1 'polypeptide(L)'
;MKKFGFDNLLVSDREIFDALYSQKQKLPDEKLLALCKNIGIFLSTNESRESICQYISTQFKDWHSLKTILDNLNYNEKSKKTSSLLISGASLADFKEVIKDIAPQFSDNQMSHKGVGVNKYEVNLTTSTLERSNTRLIQKPLTDQSISVEQNGNDIVFRYDSDEVLDPIVNKIIEKVAGAKHQTFKKQEITLSNILLSEYRTSFFLNLIVMDDKKYSLHDVKRIKVHHNSKNSVMDLDPNDLEPSKDSGFLKTAHLSGSSLHTNKLYQGLRALGHYITEITWTVEESKNNRLIEINAGFNNPKECTRFFYDIKGTYKKNIKGENYTTERHKILDTEKAEFLKFFDKFLYLTYDQIVTEYDNQLVKDDE
;
A
#
# COMPACT_ATOMS: atom_id res chain seq x y z
N MET A 1 4.96 -5.61 32.92
CA MET A 1 4.17 -6.79 32.50
C MET A 1 3.65 -6.53 31.09
N LYS A 2 4.05 -7.35 30.10
CA LYS A 2 3.38 -7.33 28.79
C LYS A 2 1.93 -7.76 29.03
N LYS A 3 0.96 -6.88 28.79
CA LYS A 3 -0.45 -7.27 28.76
C LYS A 3 -0.57 -8.32 27.66
N PHE A 4 -0.69 -9.58 28.03
CA PHE A 4 -1.09 -10.63 27.08
C PHE A 4 -2.46 -10.21 26.54
N GLY A 5 -2.62 -10.12 25.23
CA GLY A 5 -3.82 -9.55 24.56
C GLY A 5 -5.11 -10.35 24.72
N PHE A 6 -5.31 -10.98 25.88
CA PHE A 6 -6.35 -11.97 26.16
C PHE A 6 -7.56 -11.46 26.92
N ASP A 7 -7.61 -10.18 27.30
CA ASP A 7 -8.74 -9.65 28.08
C ASP A 7 -10.11 -9.73 27.34
N ASN A 8 -10.19 -10.31 26.13
CA ASN A 8 -11.42 -10.46 25.35
C ASN A 8 -11.58 -11.75 24.50
N LEU A 9 -10.74 -12.80 24.62
CA LEU A 9 -10.81 -13.99 23.75
C LEU A 9 -11.24 -15.26 24.51
N LEU A 10 -12.50 -15.66 24.35
CA LEU A 10 -13.02 -16.97 24.76
C LEU A 10 -12.87 -17.98 23.62
N VAL A 11 -11.69 -18.58 23.49
CA VAL A 11 -11.40 -19.55 22.41
C VAL A 11 -12.14 -20.86 22.65
N SER A 12 -13.01 -21.26 21.71
CA SER A 12 -13.66 -22.59 21.70
C SER A 12 -13.28 -23.39 20.46
N ASP A 13 -13.44 -24.72 20.51
CA ASP A 13 -13.21 -25.62 19.37
C ASP A 13 -13.97 -25.16 18.13
N ARG A 14 -15.21 -24.70 18.31
CA ARG A 14 -16.03 -24.14 17.24
C ARG A 14 -15.39 -22.90 16.61
N GLU A 15 -14.84 -22.01 17.43
CA GLU A 15 -14.18 -20.80 16.91
C GLU A 15 -12.90 -21.12 16.14
N ILE A 16 -12.13 -22.11 16.58
CA ILE A 16 -10.96 -22.61 15.86
C ILE A 16 -11.39 -23.23 14.53
N PHE A 17 -12.44 -24.07 14.57
CA PHE A 17 -13.00 -24.68 13.37
C PHE A 17 -13.45 -23.62 12.35
N ASP A 18 -14.29 -22.66 12.77
CA ASP A 18 -14.81 -21.61 11.90
C ASP A 18 -13.67 -20.75 11.30
N ALA A 19 -12.64 -20.44 12.10
CA ALA A 19 -11.46 -19.71 11.65
C ALA A 19 -10.63 -20.47 10.62
N LEU A 20 -10.36 -21.76 10.85
CA LEU A 20 -9.61 -22.59 9.92
C LEU A 20 -10.42 -22.83 8.64
N TYR A 21 -11.70 -23.19 8.77
CA TYR A 21 -12.55 -23.55 7.65
C TYR A 21 -12.75 -22.37 6.68
N SER A 22 -13.03 -21.18 7.21
CA SER A 22 -13.28 -19.95 6.42
C SER A 22 -12.04 -19.43 5.68
N GLN A 23 -10.83 -19.67 6.18
CA GLN A 23 -9.59 -19.07 5.65
C GLN A 23 -8.86 -19.97 4.63
N LYS A 24 -9.60 -20.52 3.66
CA LYS A 24 -9.05 -21.43 2.63
C LYS A 24 -7.87 -20.85 1.84
N GLN A 25 -7.90 -19.55 1.55
CA GLN A 25 -6.81 -18.89 0.81
C GLN A 25 -5.52 -18.73 1.64
N LYS A 26 -5.63 -18.50 2.96
CA LYS A 26 -4.46 -18.29 3.83
C LYS A 26 -3.87 -19.60 4.33
N LEU A 27 -4.74 -20.56 4.65
CA LEU A 27 -4.42 -21.90 5.10
C LEU A 27 -4.96 -22.92 4.10
N PRO A 28 -4.27 -23.16 2.98
CA PRO A 28 -4.61 -24.23 2.06
C PRO A 28 -4.48 -25.60 2.75
N ASP A 29 -5.13 -26.60 2.17
CA ASP A 29 -5.25 -27.94 2.77
C ASP A 29 -3.87 -28.56 3.03
N GLU A 30 -2.88 -28.31 2.17
CA GLU A 30 -1.48 -28.75 2.37
C GLU A 30 -0.86 -28.20 3.66
N LYS A 31 -1.09 -26.93 4.00
CA LYS A 31 -0.60 -26.33 5.26
C LYS A 31 -1.33 -26.92 6.46
N LEU A 32 -2.63 -27.18 6.35
CA LEU A 32 -3.40 -27.82 7.42
C LEU A 32 -2.92 -29.25 7.66
N LEU A 33 -2.64 -30.02 6.61
CA LEU A 33 -2.05 -31.35 6.70
C LEU A 33 -0.65 -31.32 7.33
N ALA A 34 0.16 -30.30 7.02
CA ALA A 34 1.45 -30.10 7.67
C ALA A 34 1.31 -29.79 9.17
N LEU A 35 0.32 -28.97 9.55
CA LEU A 35 -0.01 -28.73 10.96
C LEU A 35 -0.44 -30.03 11.66
N CYS A 36 -1.30 -30.84 11.04
CA CYS A 36 -1.69 -32.16 11.55
C CYS A 36 -0.46 -33.06 11.78
N LYS A 37 0.45 -33.14 10.79
CA LYS A 37 1.69 -33.92 10.92
C LYS A 37 2.56 -33.45 12.08
N ASN A 38 2.69 -32.14 12.27
CA ASN A 38 3.49 -31.57 13.36
C ASN A 38 2.93 -31.90 14.76
N ILE A 39 1.64 -32.17 14.87
CA ILE A 39 0.98 -32.61 16.10
C ILE A 39 0.76 -34.12 16.17
N GLY A 40 1.39 -34.89 15.27
CA GLY A 40 1.34 -36.36 15.27
C GLY A 40 0.08 -36.97 14.63
N ILE A 41 -0.74 -36.19 13.93
CA ILE A 41 -1.93 -36.66 13.22
C ILE A 41 -1.59 -36.82 11.73
N PHE A 42 -1.68 -38.06 11.24
CA PHE A 42 -1.45 -38.39 9.84
C PHE A 42 -2.79 -38.58 9.13
N LEU A 43 -3.14 -37.61 8.29
CA LEU A 43 -4.33 -37.66 7.46
C LEU A 43 -3.96 -37.91 5.99
N SER A 44 -4.89 -38.51 5.25
CA SER A 44 -4.76 -38.67 3.81
C SER A 44 -4.68 -37.31 3.11
N THR A 45 -3.97 -37.23 1.99
CA THR A 45 -3.98 -36.04 1.13
C THR A 45 -5.34 -35.74 0.52
N ASN A 46 -6.23 -36.75 0.49
CA ASN A 46 -7.58 -36.63 -0.06
C ASN A 46 -8.63 -36.36 1.02
N GLU A 47 -8.20 -36.15 2.27
CA GLU A 47 -9.10 -35.89 3.40
C GLU A 47 -9.86 -34.57 3.18
N SER A 48 -11.14 -34.54 3.56
CA SER A 48 -11.95 -33.35 3.37
C SER A 48 -11.45 -32.21 4.28
N ARG A 49 -11.50 -30.95 3.79
CA ARG A 49 -11.11 -29.79 4.60
C ARG A 49 -11.88 -29.73 5.92
N GLU A 50 -13.17 -30.08 5.89
CA GLU A 50 -14.01 -30.15 7.09
C GLU A 50 -13.45 -31.12 8.11
N SER A 51 -13.13 -32.36 7.70
CA SER A 51 -12.51 -33.36 8.56
C SER A 51 -11.18 -32.84 9.13
N ILE A 52 -10.29 -32.29 8.29
CA ILE A 52 -8.99 -31.76 8.72
C ILE A 52 -9.19 -30.67 9.77
N CYS A 53 -10.09 -29.71 9.54
CA CYS A 53 -10.42 -28.65 10.49
C CYS A 53 -10.97 -29.21 11.80
N GLN A 54 -11.84 -30.22 11.75
CA GLN A 54 -12.41 -30.86 12.93
C GLN A 54 -11.37 -31.60 13.76
N TYR A 55 -10.45 -32.33 13.12
CA TYR A 55 -9.33 -32.95 13.80
C TYR A 55 -8.45 -31.90 14.48
N ILE A 56 -8.17 -30.78 13.81
CA ILE A 56 -7.36 -29.71 14.40
C ILE A 56 -8.11 -29.03 15.55
N SER A 57 -9.40 -28.73 15.42
CA SER A 57 -10.16 -27.98 16.43
C SER A 57 -10.40 -28.74 17.73
N THR A 58 -10.51 -30.06 17.67
CA THR A 58 -10.82 -30.92 18.83
C THR A 58 -9.59 -31.27 19.69
N GLN A 59 -8.37 -30.95 19.24
CA GLN A 59 -7.17 -31.20 20.03
C GLN A 59 -7.04 -30.15 21.14
N PHE A 60 -6.55 -30.59 22.30
CA PHE A 60 -6.05 -29.69 23.31
C PHE A 60 -4.92 -28.83 22.71
N LYS A 61 -5.06 -27.51 22.75
CA LYS A 61 -4.06 -26.58 22.24
C LYS A 61 -3.45 -25.80 23.39
N ASP A 62 -2.13 -25.89 23.49
CA ASP A 62 -1.39 -24.96 24.33
C ASP A 62 -1.35 -23.56 23.70
N TRP A 63 -0.88 -22.60 24.49
CA TRP A 63 -0.73 -21.22 24.05
C TRP A 63 0.09 -21.10 22.77
N HIS A 64 1.17 -21.87 22.65
CA HIS A 64 2.07 -21.76 21.51
C HIS A 64 1.41 -22.25 20.21
N SER A 65 0.63 -23.33 20.28
CA SER A 65 -0.11 -23.88 19.15
C SER A 65 -1.21 -22.92 18.69
N LEU A 66 -1.99 -22.36 19.63
CA LEU A 66 -3.00 -21.34 19.32
C LEU A 66 -2.38 -20.10 18.70
N LYS A 67 -1.28 -19.61 19.28
CA LYS A 67 -0.54 -18.47 18.74
C LYS A 67 -0.04 -18.76 17.34
N THR A 68 0.51 -19.93 17.07
CA THR A 68 0.98 -20.31 15.73
C THR A 68 -0.15 -20.32 14.71
N ILE A 69 -1.33 -20.84 15.08
CA ILE A 69 -2.51 -20.81 14.21
C ILE A 69 -2.95 -19.37 13.95
N LEU A 70 -3.06 -18.55 15.00
CA LEU A 70 -3.42 -17.14 14.89
C LEU A 70 -2.41 -16.34 14.05
N ASP A 71 -1.11 -16.56 14.24
CA ASP A 71 -0.06 -15.90 13.49
C ASP A 71 -0.16 -16.27 12.00
N ASN A 72 -0.43 -17.53 11.66
CA ASN A 72 -0.66 -17.95 10.27
C ASN A 72 -1.96 -17.38 9.67
N LEU A 73 -3.03 -17.25 10.46
CA LEU A 73 -4.30 -16.66 10.03
C LEU A 73 -4.17 -15.13 9.84
N ASN A 74 -3.39 -14.47 10.69
CA ASN A 74 -3.10 -13.05 10.65
C ASN A 74 -2.01 -12.70 9.63
N TYR A 75 -1.23 -13.69 9.17
CA TYR A 75 -0.19 -13.50 8.16
C TYR A 75 -0.83 -13.07 6.83
N ASN A 76 -0.86 -11.77 6.60
CA ASN A 76 -1.20 -11.18 5.33
C ASN A 76 0.11 -10.97 4.55
N GLU A 77 0.37 -11.79 3.53
CA GLU A 77 1.44 -11.53 2.54
C GLU A 77 1.19 -10.27 1.69
N LYS A 78 0.10 -9.54 1.94
CA LYS A 78 -0.17 -8.29 1.25
C LYS A 78 0.95 -7.31 1.59
N SER A 79 1.69 -6.89 0.56
CA SER A 79 2.59 -5.74 0.66
C SER A 79 1.82 -4.58 1.26
N LYS A 80 2.38 -3.99 2.32
CA LYS A 80 1.79 -2.82 2.94
C LYS A 80 1.85 -1.64 1.99
N LYS A 81 0.75 -0.92 1.88
CA LYS A 81 0.70 0.38 1.21
C LYS A 81 1.51 1.39 2.01
N THR A 82 2.38 2.12 1.34
CA THR A 82 3.24 3.15 1.90
C THR A 82 2.78 4.51 1.41
N SER A 83 2.65 5.46 2.32
CA SER A 83 2.49 6.88 2.02
C SER A 83 3.81 7.60 2.29
N SER A 84 4.07 8.66 1.53
CA SER A 84 5.32 9.44 1.58
C SER A 84 5.00 10.91 1.79
N LEU A 85 5.76 11.59 2.65
CA LEU A 85 5.74 13.05 2.83
C LEU A 85 7.16 13.60 2.74
N LEU A 86 7.32 14.69 2.00
CA LEU A 86 8.58 15.41 1.91
C LEU A 86 8.54 16.63 2.83
N ILE A 87 9.56 16.78 3.66
CA ILE A 87 9.68 17.88 4.62
C ILE A 87 11.02 18.57 4.44
N SER A 88 10.99 19.88 4.16
CA SER A 88 12.17 20.73 4.07
C SER A 88 12.28 21.64 5.30
N GLY A 89 13.51 21.99 5.68
CA GLY A 89 13.79 22.95 6.76
C GLY A 89 13.74 22.38 8.18
N ALA A 90 13.78 21.05 8.32
CA ALA A 90 13.94 20.34 9.59
C ALA A 90 15.10 19.33 9.48
N SER A 91 15.71 18.98 10.61
CA SER A 91 16.80 18.01 10.68
C SER A 91 16.33 16.69 11.30
N LEU A 92 17.04 15.61 10.99
CA LEU A 92 16.72 14.29 11.56
C LEU A 92 16.83 14.27 13.08
N ALA A 93 17.68 15.14 13.66
CA ALA A 93 17.82 15.27 15.12
C ALA A 93 16.52 15.78 15.76
N ASP A 94 15.86 16.77 15.16
CA ASP A 94 14.61 17.33 15.67
C ASP A 94 13.51 16.25 15.72
N PHE A 95 13.41 15.46 14.65
CA PHE A 95 12.46 14.34 14.60
C PHE A 95 12.78 13.25 15.61
N LYS A 96 14.07 12.94 15.83
CA LYS A 96 14.49 11.98 16.86
C LYS A 96 14.07 12.42 18.26
N GLU A 97 14.21 13.70 18.60
CA GLU A 97 13.80 14.24 19.89
C GLU A 97 12.29 14.22 20.08
N VAL A 98 11.54 14.69 19.08
CA VAL A 98 10.06 14.70 19.13
C VAL A 98 9.49 13.29 19.21
N ILE A 99 10.04 12.33 18.45
CA ILE A 99 9.59 10.93 18.52
C ILE A 99 9.85 10.33 19.90
N LYS A 100 11.01 10.63 20.51
CA LYS A 100 11.32 10.18 21.89
C LYS A 100 10.36 10.77 22.93
N ASP A 101 9.95 12.02 22.75
CA ASP A 101 8.98 12.69 23.64
C ASP A 101 7.55 12.15 23.44
N ILE A 102 7.19 11.77 22.21
CA ILE A 102 5.87 11.23 21.89
C ILE A 102 5.73 9.75 22.27
N ALA A 103 6.79 8.93 22.12
CA ALA A 103 6.70 7.48 22.30
C ALA A 103 6.09 7.03 23.65
N PRO A 104 6.41 7.65 24.81
CA PRO A 104 5.78 7.31 26.09
C PRO A 104 4.27 7.50 26.11
N GLN A 105 3.73 8.42 25.30
CA GLN A 105 2.28 8.70 25.22
C GLN A 105 1.52 7.59 24.50
N PHE A 106 2.23 6.70 23.80
CA PHE A 106 1.67 5.57 23.05
C PHE A 106 2.12 4.22 23.64
N SER A 107 2.34 4.16 24.96
CA SER A 107 2.72 2.93 25.67
C SER A 107 1.73 1.79 25.47
N ASP A 108 0.43 2.11 25.39
CA ASP A 108 -0.63 1.12 25.16
C ASP A 108 -0.54 0.44 23.79
N ASN A 109 0.01 1.13 22.79
CA ASN A 109 0.20 0.63 21.43
C ASN A 109 1.61 0.03 21.21
N GLN A 110 2.36 -0.19 22.30
CA GLN A 110 3.72 -0.76 22.27
C GLN A 110 4.66 -0.03 21.28
N MET A 111 4.55 1.30 21.19
CA MET A 111 5.39 2.08 20.29
C MET A 111 6.87 1.86 20.65
N SER A 112 7.64 1.37 19.68
CA SER A 112 9.09 1.21 19.78
C SER A 112 9.76 2.07 18.71
N HIS A 113 10.95 2.59 19.01
CA HIS A 113 11.68 3.43 18.08
C HIS A 113 13.17 3.09 18.12
N LYS A 114 13.84 3.14 16.96
CA LYS A 114 15.27 2.83 16.84
C LYS A 114 15.93 3.66 15.74
N GLY A 115 17.20 4.00 15.95
CA GLY A 115 18.04 4.51 14.86
C GLY A 115 18.54 3.35 14.01
N VAL A 116 18.45 3.51 12.68
CA VAL A 116 18.99 2.55 11.72
C VAL A 116 20.08 3.26 10.92
N GLY A 117 21.34 3.06 11.29
CA GLY A 117 22.45 3.82 10.73
C GLY A 117 22.40 5.31 11.11
N VAL A 118 23.03 6.16 10.28
CA VAL A 118 23.18 7.60 10.57
C VAL A 118 21.95 8.41 10.15
N ASN A 119 21.39 8.06 8.98
CA ASN A 119 20.41 8.91 8.27
C ASN A 119 18.96 8.42 8.38
N LYS A 120 18.69 7.35 9.13
CA LYS A 120 17.34 6.76 9.22
C LYS A 120 16.91 6.53 10.66
N TYR A 121 15.63 6.79 10.92
CA TYR A 121 14.95 6.51 12.18
C TYR A 121 13.66 5.73 11.91
N GLU A 122 13.43 4.66 12.65
CA GLU A 122 12.25 3.81 12.50
C GLU A 122 11.42 3.81 13.78
N VAL A 123 10.11 3.87 13.62
CA VAL A 123 9.10 3.73 14.67
C VAL A 123 8.19 2.59 14.27
N ASN A 124 8.04 1.59 15.15
CA ASN A 124 7.09 0.52 15.00
C ASN A 124 6.00 0.65 16.06
N LEU A 125 4.76 0.49 15.63
CA LEU A 125 3.57 0.61 16.46
C LEU A 125 2.73 -0.66 16.29
N THR A 126 2.40 -1.34 17.37
CA THR A 126 1.45 -2.47 17.29
C THR A 126 0.07 -1.94 17.66
N THR A 127 -0.78 -1.82 16.64
CA THR A 127 -2.17 -1.39 16.82
C THR A 127 -3.09 -2.60 16.81
N SER A 128 -4.27 -2.47 17.42
CA SER A 128 -5.34 -3.45 17.23
C SER A 128 -6.57 -2.71 16.72
N THR A 129 -7.07 -3.14 15.57
CA THR A 129 -8.33 -2.65 15.01
C THR A 129 -9.37 -3.76 15.13
N LEU A 130 -10.62 -3.39 15.44
CA LEU A 130 -11.71 -4.37 15.57
C LEU A 130 -12.27 -4.67 14.17
N GLU A 131 -11.93 -5.82 13.60
CA GLU A 131 -12.50 -6.32 12.35
C GLU A 131 -13.79 -7.10 12.61
N ARG A 132 -14.93 -6.40 12.48
CA ARG A 132 -16.26 -6.98 12.73
C ARG A 132 -16.67 -8.06 11.71
N SER A 133 -16.00 -8.13 10.55
CA SER A 133 -16.26 -9.12 9.51
C SER A 133 -15.57 -10.47 9.74
N ASN A 134 -14.64 -10.55 10.70
CA ASN A 134 -13.93 -11.78 11.00
C ASN A 134 -14.66 -12.62 12.05
N THR A 135 -14.31 -13.91 12.09
CA THR A 135 -14.72 -14.82 13.17
C THR A 135 -14.29 -14.25 14.52
N ARG A 136 -15.03 -14.56 15.59
CA ARG A 136 -14.76 -14.04 16.96
C ARG A 136 -13.30 -14.18 17.39
N LEU A 137 -12.66 -15.28 16.99
CA LEU A 137 -11.25 -15.58 17.24
C LEU A 137 -10.26 -14.57 16.61
N ILE A 138 -10.63 -13.91 15.51
CA ILE A 138 -9.78 -13.01 14.70
C ILE A 138 -10.37 -11.58 14.68
N GLN A 139 -11.19 -11.21 15.67
CA GLN A 139 -11.86 -9.90 15.67
C GLN A 139 -10.92 -8.73 15.96
N LYS A 140 -9.79 -8.95 16.64
CA LYS A 140 -8.80 -7.89 16.92
C LYS A 140 -7.42 -8.31 16.42
N PRO A 141 -7.16 -8.35 15.10
CA PRO A 141 -5.82 -8.62 14.61
C PRO A 141 -4.87 -7.54 15.15
N LEU A 142 -3.78 -8.00 15.77
CA LEU A 142 -2.64 -7.12 16.05
C LEU A 142 -1.97 -6.81 14.71
N THR A 143 -1.97 -5.54 14.35
CA THR A 143 -1.33 -5.05 13.14
C THR A 143 -0.12 -4.23 13.54
N ASP A 144 1.05 -4.79 13.28
CA ASP A 144 2.29 -4.04 13.35
C ASP A 144 2.29 -3.03 12.22
N GLN A 145 2.51 -1.77 12.54
CA GLN A 145 2.57 -0.64 11.64
C GLN A 145 3.92 0.06 11.76
N SER A 146 4.45 0.59 10.67
CA SER A 146 5.77 1.22 10.65
C SER A 146 5.73 2.65 10.11
N ILE A 147 6.51 3.52 10.76
CA ILE A 147 6.88 4.85 10.29
C ILE A 147 8.40 4.88 10.18
N SER A 148 8.92 5.40 9.08
CA SER A 148 10.34 5.62 8.86
C SER A 148 10.60 7.06 8.45
N VAL A 149 11.63 7.63 9.05
CA VAL A 149 12.11 8.99 8.80
C VAL A 149 13.50 8.87 8.24
N GLU A 150 13.71 9.28 7.00
CA GLU A 150 15.00 9.20 6.33
C GLU A 150 15.45 10.57 5.85
N GLN A 151 16.70 10.91 6.11
CA GLN A 151 17.33 12.11 5.59
C GLN A 151 17.84 11.87 4.16
N ASN A 152 17.38 12.68 3.22
CA ASN A 152 17.77 12.64 1.82
C ASN A 152 18.34 14.00 1.40
N GLY A 153 19.64 14.21 1.68
CA GLY A 153 20.28 15.52 1.49
C GLY A 153 19.82 16.52 2.54
N ASN A 154 19.26 17.65 2.10
CA ASN A 154 18.71 18.69 2.97
C ASN A 154 17.25 18.43 3.38
N ASP A 155 16.57 17.52 2.70
CA ASP A 155 15.16 17.21 2.95
C ASP A 155 15.01 15.91 3.73
N ILE A 156 13.86 15.77 4.38
CA ILE A 156 13.48 14.60 5.16
C ILE A 156 12.27 13.96 4.52
N VAL A 157 12.39 12.67 4.24
CA VAL A 157 11.30 11.85 3.70
C VAL A 157 10.71 11.02 4.83
N PHE A 158 9.43 11.23 5.07
CA PHE A 158 8.60 10.40 5.95
C PHE A 158 7.92 9.33 5.12
N ARG A 159 8.17 8.05 5.41
CA ARG A 159 7.40 6.94 4.86
C ARG A 159 6.66 6.20 5.96
N TYR A 160 5.38 5.95 5.78
CA TYR A 160 4.56 5.28 6.78
C TYR A 160 3.52 4.39 6.11
N ASP A 161 2.98 3.43 6.86
CA ASP A 161 1.89 2.59 6.35
C ASP A 161 0.66 3.48 6.07
N SER A 162 0.05 3.33 4.90
CA SER A 162 -1.05 4.18 4.39
C SER A 162 -2.40 3.87 5.04
N ASP A 163 -2.39 3.69 6.37
CA ASP A 163 -3.53 3.38 7.22
C ASP A 163 -3.99 4.65 7.95
N GLU A 164 -5.30 4.86 8.04
CA GLU A 164 -5.89 6.04 8.69
C GLU A 164 -5.49 6.16 10.17
N VAL A 165 -5.12 5.05 10.81
CA VAL A 165 -4.68 5.03 12.21
C VAL A 165 -3.36 5.79 12.42
N LEU A 166 -2.48 5.82 11.42
CA LEU A 166 -1.18 6.50 11.53
C LEU A 166 -1.26 7.99 11.25
N ASP A 167 -2.24 8.46 10.47
CA ASP A 167 -2.38 9.87 10.07
C ASP A 167 -2.32 10.85 11.27
N PRO A 168 -3.07 10.64 12.38
CA PRO A 168 -3.02 11.55 13.53
C PRO A 168 -1.66 11.56 14.23
N ILE A 169 -0.97 10.41 14.26
CA ILE A 169 0.33 10.27 14.92
C ILE A 169 1.40 11.01 14.10
N VAL A 170 1.39 10.81 12.78
CA VAL A 170 2.30 11.49 11.85
C VAL A 170 2.07 13.00 11.90
N ASN A 171 0.81 13.45 11.84
CA ASN A 171 0.49 14.87 11.94
C ASN A 171 0.95 15.47 13.28
N LYS A 172 0.76 14.76 14.41
CA LYS A 172 1.25 15.21 15.72
C LYS A 172 2.78 15.32 15.79
N ILE A 173 3.51 14.40 15.15
CA ILE A 173 4.98 14.48 15.05
C ILE A 173 5.38 15.72 14.24
N ILE A 174 4.74 15.93 13.09
CA ILE A 174 4.98 17.06 12.19
C ILE A 174 4.70 18.40 12.89
N GLU A 175 3.55 18.52 13.55
CA GLU A 175 3.13 19.74 14.27
C GLU A 175 4.10 20.10 15.39
N LYS A 176 4.57 19.13 16.18
CA LYS A 176 5.56 19.39 17.23
C LYS A 176 6.90 19.87 16.67
N VAL A 177 7.35 19.32 15.54
CA VAL A 177 8.60 19.76 14.88
C VAL A 177 8.41 21.15 14.26
N ALA A 178 7.28 21.40 13.61
CA ALA A 178 6.96 22.71 13.05
C ALA A 178 6.86 23.79 14.14
N GLY A 179 6.28 23.45 15.30
CA GLY A 179 6.21 24.28 16.51
C GLY A 179 7.55 24.84 16.98
N ALA A 180 8.62 24.08 16.76
CA ALA A 180 9.98 24.48 17.13
C ALA A 180 10.69 25.33 16.06
N LYS A 181 10.25 25.30 14.78
CA LYS A 181 11.01 25.81 13.62
C LYS A 181 10.19 26.56 12.56
N HIS A 182 9.09 27.20 12.96
CA HIS A 182 8.03 27.78 12.11
C HIS A 182 8.45 28.53 10.83
N GLN A 183 9.64 29.12 10.70
CA GLN A 183 10.00 29.95 9.54
C GLN A 183 10.57 29.19 8.32
N THR A 184 11.11 27.97 8.48
CA THR A 184 11.73 27.22 7.38
C THR A 184 11.00 25.92 7.02
N PHE A 185 10.00 25.54 7.82
CA PHE A 185 9.34 24.25 7.70
C PHE A 185 8.35 24.22 6.53
N LYS A 186 8.64 23.43 5.49
CA LYS A 186 7.71 23.17 4.37
C LYS A 186 7.34 21.70 4.32
N LYS A 187 6.04 21.41 4.31
CA LYS A 187 5.47 20.07 4.14
C LYS A 187 4.92 19.95 2.72
N GLN A 188 5.35 18.93 1.98
CA GLN A 188 4.84 18.58 0.66
C GLN A 188 4.26 17.16 0.70
N GLU A 189 3.00 17.05 0.31
CA GLU A 189 2.25 15.80 0.19
C GLU A 189 1.77 15.65 -1.25
N ILE A 190 1.75 14.43 -1.77
CA ILE A 190 1.25 14.13 -3.11
C ILE A 190 -0.29 14.11 -3.09
N THR A 191 -0.91 15.14 -3.66
CA THR A 191 -2.36 15.27 -3.81
C THR A 191 -2.71 15.91 -5.14
N LEU A 192 -3.69 15.37 -5.86
CA LEU A 192 -4.19 15.97 -7.11
C LEU A 192 -5.55 16.64 -6.92
N SER A 193 -5.91 16.95 -5.66
CA SER A 193 -7.17 17.62 -5.32
C SER A 193 -7.36 18.96 -6.02
N ASN A 194 -6.27 19.68 -6.27
CA ASN A 194 -6.27 21.01 -6.90
C ASN A 194 -6.30 20.93 -8.44
N ILE A 195 -6.10 19.75 -9.02
CA ILE A 195 -6.12 19.51 -10.46
C ILE A 195 -7.53 19.08 -10.85
N LEU A 196 -8.26 19.93 -11.56
CA LEU A 196 -9.65 19.66 -11.95
C LEU A 196 -9.77 18.92 -13.28
N LEU A 197 -8.76 19.04 -14.13
CA LEU A 197 -8.72 18.39 -15.44
C LEU A 197 -8.35 16.90 -15.30
N SER A 198 -9.24 16.03 -15.78
CA SER A 198 -9.04 14.56 -15.74
C SER A 198 -7.78 14.10 -16.50
N GLU A 199 -7.38 14.87 -17.52
CA GLU A 199 -6.21 14.58 -18.35
C GLU A 199 -4.91 14.66 -17.53
N TYR A 200 -4.69 15.74 -16.78
CA TYR A 200 -3.51 15.90 -15.93
C TYR A 200 -3.43 14.87 -14.80
N ARG A 201 -4.59 14.48 -14.24
CA ARG A 201 -4.65 13.38 -13.27
C ARG A 201 -4.19 12.05 -13.87
N THR A 202 -4.50 11.82 -15.13
CA THR A 202 -4.07 10.64 -15.87
C THR A 202 -2.59 10.71 -16.25
N SER A 203 -2.15 11.87 -16.76
CA SER A 203 -0.75 12.13 -17.13
C SER A 203 0.20 11.95 -15.97
N PHE A 204 -0.20 12.29 -14.73
CA PHE A 204 0.58 11.98 -13.54
C PHE A 204 0.94 10.49 -13.44
N PHE A 205 -0.03 9.59 -13.60
CA PHE A 205 0.23 8.15 -13.55
C PHE A 205 0.99 7.65 -14.78
N LEU A 206 0.72 8.18 -15.97
CA LEU A 206 1.43 7.79 -17.19
C LEU A 206 2.91 8.20 -17.14
N ASN A 207 3.22 9.38 -16.61
CA ASN A 207 4.60 9.83 -16.39
C ASN A 207 5.26 9.01 -15.27
N LEU A 208 4.50 8.66 -14.22
CA LEU A 208 5.00 7.87 -13.09
C LEU A 208 5.43 6.44 -13.51
N ILE A 209 4.76 5.80 -14.48
CA ILE A 209 5.10 4.42 -14.88
C ILE A 209 6.32 4.30 -15.79
N VAL A 210 6.67 5.36 -16.53
CA VAL A 210 7.77 5.31 -17.51
C VAL A 210 9.12 5.22 -16.80
N MET A 211 9.29 5.90 -15.66
CA MET A 211 10.55 6.00 -14.90
C MET A 211 11.73 6.30 -15.83
N ASP A 212 11.94 7.58 -16.17
CA ASP A 212 13.05 8.01 -17.03
C ASP A 212 14.41 7.84 -16.32
N ASP A 213 14.88 6.59 -16.24
CA ASP A 213 16.19 6.20 -15.73
C ASP A 213 16.73 5.02 -16.56
N LYS A 214 18.04 4.99 -16.79
CA LYS A 214 18.72 3.89 -17.50
C LYS A 214 18.64 2.56 -16.75
N LYS A 215 18.17 2.56 -15.50
CA LYS A 215 18.10 1.39 -14.61
C LYS A 215 16.77 0.66 -14.66
N TYR A 216 15.68 1.35 -14.97
CA TYR A 216 14.32 0.83 -14.90
C TYR A 216 13.60 1.15 -16.19
N SER A 217 13.06 0.14 -16.85
CA SER A 217 12.24 0.33 -18.05
C SER A 217 10.85 -0.26 -17.85
N LEU A 218 9.81 0.49 -18.26
CA LEU A 218 8.44 -0.02 -18.24
C LEU A 218 8.35 -1.34 -19.04
N HIS A 219 7.89 -2.40 -18.40
CA HIS A 219 7.68 -3.70 -19.03
C HIS A 219 6.20 -3.92 -19.36
N ASP A 220 5.30 -3.71 -18.39
CA ASP A 220 3.86 -3.94 -18.61
C ASP A 220 2.99 -3.18 -17.60
N VAL A 221 1.74 -2.88 -17.99
CA VAL A 221 0.70 -2.32 -17.10
C VAL A 221 -0.39 -3.36 -16.91
N LYS A 222 -0.44 -3.95 -15.71
CA LYS A 222 -1.29 -5.09 -15.37
C LYS A 222 -2.70 -4.70 -14.92
N ARG A 223 -2.83 -3.54 -14.28
CA ARG A 223 -4.09 -3.09 -13.68
C ARG A 223 -4.22 -1.59 -13.74
N ILE A 224 -5.42 -1.13 -14.11
CA ILE A 224 -5.79 0.28 -14.04
C ILE A 224 -7.16 0.36 -13.35
N LYS A 225 -7.29 1.23 -12.35
CA LYS A 225 -8.58 1.67 -11.83
C LYS A 225 -8.80 3.10 -12.27
N VAL A 226 -9.99 3.35 -12.78
CA VAL A 226 -10.42 4.68 -13.19
C VAL A 226 -11.66 5.12 -12.43
N HIS A 227 -11.79 6.42 -12.26
CA HIS A 227 -12.95 7.07 -11.67
C HIS A 227 -13.41 8.21 -12.58
N HIS A 228 -14.69 8.53 -12.56
CA HIS A 228 -15.23 9.74 -13.18
C HIS A 228 -15.92 10.59 -12.12
N ASN A 229 -15.64 11.89 -12.15
CA ASN A 229 -16.28 12.87 -11.27
C ASN A 229 -16.96 13.92 -12.12
N SER A 230 -18.25 14.19 -11.87
CA SER A 230 -19.01 15.20 -12.62
C SER A 230 -18.50 16.63 -12.42
N LYS A 231 -17.64 16.85 -11.42
CA LYS A 231 -16.97 18.13 -11.18
C LYS A 231 -15.69 18.30 -12.00
N ASN A 232 -15.17 17.24 -12.62
CA ASN A 232 -13.94 17.34 -13.41
C ASN A 232 -14.28 17.78 -14.82
N SER A 233 -13.46 18.68 -15.37
CA SER A 233 -13.57 19.12 -16.75
C SER A 233 -12.70 18.25 -17.67
N VAL A 234 -13.13 18.06 -18.90
CA VAL A 234 -12.38 17.41 -19.98
C VAL A 234 -12.01 18.51 -20.97
N MET A 235 -10.76 18.54 -21.46
CA MET A 235 -10.27 19.62 -22.33
C MET A 235 -11.05 19.72 -23.67
N ASP A 236 -11.55 18.61 -24.21
CA ASP A 236 -12.00 18.53 -25.62
C ASP A 236 -13.47 18.10 -25.81
N LEU A 237 -14.33 18.15 -24.77
CA LEU A 237 -15.74 17.75 -24.92
C LEU A 237 -16.65 18.98 -25.02
N ASP A 238 -17.32 19.14 -26.17
CA ASP A 238 -18.44 20.06 -26.31
C ASP A 238 -19.50 19.71 -25.26
N PRO A 239 -19.95 20.66 -24.41
CA PRO A 239 -20.97 20.42 -23.40
C PRO A 239 -22.24 19.75 -23.95
N ASN A 240 -22.52 19.89 -25.26
CA ASN A 240 -23.68 19.29 -25.92
C ASN A 240 -23.53 17.80 -26.26
N ASP A 241 -22.30 17.25 -26.31
CA ASP A 241 -22.05 15.81 -26.56
C ASP A 241 -22.13 14.97 -25.28
N LEU A 242 -22.25 15.63 -24.12
CA LEU A 242 -22.36 15.02 -22.79
C LEU A 242 -23.65 15.44 -22.08
N GLU A 243 -24.76 15.63 -22.79
CA GLU A 243 -26.06 15.53 -22.10
C GLU A 243 -26.38 14.04 -21.93
N PRO A 244 -26.14 13.43 -20.75
CA PRO A 244 -26.66 12.10 -20.51
C PRO A 244 -28.18 12.21 -20.61
N SER A 245 -28.75 11.55 -21.62
CA SER A 245 -30.18 11.26 -21.58
C SER A 245 -30.46 10.63 -20.22
N LYS A 246 -31.56 11.01 -19.56
CA LYS A 246 -31.92 10.53 -18.21
C LYS A 246 -31.96 9.00 -18.10
N ASP A 247 -31.96 8.30 -19.24
CA ASP A 247 -32.00 6.84 -19.39
C ASP A 247 -30.63 6.21 -19.78
N SER A 248 -29.56 7.00 -19.93
CA SER A 248 -28.20 6.49 -20.20
C SER A 248 -27.47 6.14 -18.91
N GLY A 249 -27.11 4.87 -18.75
CA GLY A 249 -26.32 4.40 -17.60
C GLY A 249 -24.94 5.07 -17.59
N PHE A 250 -24.59 5.74 -16.49
CA PHE A 250 -23.30 6.40 -16.32
C PHE A 250 -22.31 5.50 -15.55
N LEU A 251 -21.15 5.22 -16.15
CA LEU A 251 -20.10 4.44 -15.50
C LEU A 251 -19.31 5.36 -14.55
N LYS A 252 -19.39 5.10 -13.25
CA LYS A 252 -18.66 5.90 -12.24
C LYS A 252 -17.23 5.44 -12.03
N THR A 253 -17.03 4.12 -11.99
CA THR A 253 -15.73 3.49 -11.73
C THR A 253 -15.56 2.28 -12.63
N ALA A 254 -14.32 2.03 -13.04
CA ALA A 254 -13.96 0.81 -13.76
C ALA A 254 -12.65 0.25 -13.20
N HIS A 255 -12.56 -1.07 -13.12
CA HIS A 255 -11.35 -1.78 -12.72
C HIS A 255 -10.96 -2.74 -13.85
N LEU A 256 -9.89 -2.38 -14.54
CA LEU A 256 -9.34 -3.13 -15.66
C LEU A 256 -8.16 -3.96 -15.17
N SER A 257 -8.10 -5.22 -15.58
CA SER A 257 -6.99 -6.13 -15.36
C SER A 257 -6.67 -6.87 -16.65
N GLY A 258 -5.39 -6.96 -17.02
CA GLY A 258 -4.95 -7.51 -18.30
C GLY A 258 -3.46 -7.26 -18.53
N SER A 259 -3.05 -7.23 -19.79
CA SER A 259 -1.72 -6.80 -20.21
C SER A 259 -1.81 -5.55 -21.07
N SER A 260 -0.76 -4.72 -21.00
CA SER A 260 -0.57 -3.49 -21.76
C SER A 260 -1.78 -2.56 -21.69
N LEU A 261 -2.38 -2.44 -20.50
CA LEU A 261 -3.65 -1.72 -20.34
C LEU A 261 -3.56 -0.23 -20.72
N HIS A 262 -2.37 0.37 -20.61
CA HIS A 262 -2.14 1.77 -20.96
C HIS A 262 -2.37 2.06 -22.47
N THR A 263 -2.25 1.07 -23.36
CA THR A 263 -2.55 1.20 -24.80
C THR A 263 -3.86 0.54 -25.21
N ASN A 264 -4.59 -0.05 -24.27
CA ASN A 264 -5.80 -0.81 -24.57
C ASN A 264 -6.95 0.11 -25.03
N LYS A 265 -7.65 -0.27 -26.11
CA LYS A 265 -8.76 0.52 -26.68
C LYS A 265 -9.88 0.82 -25.69
N LEU A 266 -10.21 -0.12 -24.80
CA LEU A 266 -11.26 0.07 -23.81
C LEU A 266 -10.86 1.11 -22.76
N TYR A 267 -9.60 1.10 -22.31
CA TYR A 267 -9.08 2.14 -21.44
C TYR A 267 -9.06 3.51 -22.14
N GLN A 268 -8.60 3.58 -23.39
CA GLN A 268 -8.58 4.83 -24.16
C GLN A 268 -9.99 5.40 -24.36
N GLY A 269 -11.00 4.54 -24.57
CA GLY A 269 -12.41 4.95 -24.61
C GLY A 269 -12.89 5.56 -23.29
N LEU A 270 -12.53 4.96 -22.14
CA LEU A 270 -12.86 5.53 -20.83
C LEU A 270 -12.18 6.88 -20.59
N ARG A 271 -10.91 7.02 -20.99
CA ARG A 271 -10.19 8.30 -20.91
C ARG A 271 -10.87 9.38 -21.74
N ALA A 272 -11.28 9.06 -22.97
CA ALA A 272 -12.02 9.99 -23.83
C ALA A 272 -13.36 10.43 -23.22
N LEU A 273 -14.01 9.57 -22.43
CA LEU A 273 -15.22 9.89 -21.67
C LEU A 273 -14.93 10.67 -20.37
N GLY A 274 -13.71 11.16 -20.14
CA GLY A 274 -13.37 11.97 -18.96
C GLY A 274 -13.03 11.16 -17.70
N HIS A 275 -12.93 9.84 -17.79
CA HIS A 275 -12.41 9.04 -16.68
C HIS A 275 -10.90 9.27 -16.50
N TYR A 276 -10.47 9.33 -15.25
CA TYR A 276 -9.05 9.50 -14.89
C TYR A 276 -8.55 8.31 -14.07
N ILE A 277 -7.25 8.03 -14.16
CA ILE A 277 -6.60 6.97 -13.37
C ILE A 277 -6.62 7.35 -11.89
N THR A 278 -6.96 6.40 -11.02
CA THR A 278 -6.90 6.53 -9.56
C THR A 278 -6.00 5.50 -8.88
N GLU A 279 -5.70 4.40 -9.57
CA GLU A 279 -4.73 3.39 -9.14
C GLU A 279 -4.18 2.66 -10.37
N ILE A 280 -2.88 2.43 -10.41
CA ILE A 280 -2.19 1.69 -11.47
C ILE A 280 -1.23 0.67 -10.86
N THR A 281 -1.25 -0.55 -11.40
CA THR A 281 -0.26 -1.58 -11.09
C THR A 281 0.52 -1.91 -12.36
N TRP A 282 1.83 -1.80 -12.30
CA TRP A 282 2.72 -2.03 -13.42
C TRP A 282 3.96 -2.80 -13.00
N THR A 283 4.69 -3.31 -14.00
CA THR A 283 5.98 -3.95 -13.82
C THR A 283 7.05 -3.16 -14.55
N VAL A 284 8.19 -2.97 -13.89
CA VAL A 284 9.41 -2.42 -14.50
C VAL A 284 10.49 -3.49 -14.55
N GLU A 285 11.26 -3.51 -15.62
CA GLU A 285 12.46 -4.34 -15.75
C GLU A 285 13.65 -3.59 -15.12
N GLU A 286 14.29 -4.23 -14.14
CA GLU A 286 15.51 -3.72 -13.50
C GLU A 286 16.74 -4.27 -14.22
N SER A 287 17.50 -3.39 -14.89
CA SER A 287 18.63 -3.81 -15.72
C SER A 287 19.75 -4.49 -14.93
N LYS A 288 19.98 -4.09 -13.67
CA LYS A 288 21.07 -4.62 -12.82
C LYS A 288 20.88 -6.10 -12.48
N ASN A 289 19.66 -6.50 -12.11
CA ASN A 289 19.35 -7.83 -11.61
C ASN A 289 18.54 -8.67 -12.61
N ASN A 290 18.18 -8.09 -13.77
CA ASN A 290 17.44 -8.75 -14.84
C ASN A 290 16.15 -9.41 -14.32
N ARG A 291 15.37 -8.63 -13.57
CA ARG A 291 14.13 -9.06 -12.91
C ARG A 291 13.05 -8.01 -13.12
N LEU A 292 11.80 -8.41 -13.03
CA LEU A 292 10.70 -7.46 -12.94
C LEU A 292 10.46 -7.07 -11.49
N ILE A 293 10.15 -5.79 -11.25
CA ILE A 293 9.63 -5.27 -10.00
C ILE A 293 8.18 -4.86 -10.25
N GLU A 294 7.25 -5.40 -9.46
CA GLU A 294 5.84 -5.02 -9.54
C GLU A 294 5.53 -3.95 -8.50
N ILE A 295 4.96 -2.86 -9.00
CA ILE A 295 4.67 -1.66 -8.24
C ILE A 295 3.19 -1.34 -8.41
N ASN A 296 2.57 -0.91 -7.32
CA ASN A 296 1.22 -0.41 -7.31
C ASN A 296 1.23 1.01 -6.74
N ALA A 297 0.52 1.93 -7.36
CA ALA A 297 0.38 3.29 -6.85
C ALA A 297 -1.05 3.80 -7.07
N GLY A 298 -1.55 4.63 -6.17
CA GLY A 298 -2.90 5.16 -6.27
C GLY A 298 -3.28 6.08 -5.11
N PHE A 299 -4.57 6.38 -5.01
CA PHE A 299 -5.13 7.20 -3.95
C PHE A 299 -6.09 6.40 -3.09
N ASN A 300 -5.97 6.52 -1.77
CA ASN A 300 -6.96 5.94 -0.86
C ASN A 300 -8.31 6.67 -0.94
N ASN A 301 -8.32 7.93 -1.38
CA ASN A 301 -9.53 8.65 -1.75
C ASN A 301 -9.54 8.95 -3.27
N PRO A 302 -10.04 8.02 -4.11
CA PRO A 302 -10.06 8.16 -5.57
C PRO A 302 -10.83 9.37 -6.10
N LYS A 303 -11.85 9.84 -5.36
CA LYS A 303 -12.72 10.94 -5.80
C LYS A 303 -11.99 12.28 -5.73
N GLU A 304 -11.36 12.53 -4.58
CA GLU A 304 -10.64 13.79 -4.32
C GLU A 304 -9.15 13.70 -4.69
N CYS A 305 -8.65 12.52 -5.10
CA CYS A 305 -7.24 12.26 -5.40
C CYS A 305 -6.30 12.66 -4.24
N THR A 306 -6.71 12.34 -3.02
CA THR A 306 -5.93 12.58 -1.79
C THR A 306 -5.45 11.27 -1.17
N ARG A 307 -4.47 11.37 -0.26
CA ARG A 307 -3.83 10.22 0.41
C ARG A 307 -3.20 9.27 -0.61
N PHE A 308 -2.20 9.77 -1.32
CA PHE A 308 -1.42 8.96 -2.22
C PHE A 308 -0.73 7.81 -1.48
N PHE A 309 -0.72 6.64 -2.11
CA PHE A 309 0.01 5.48 -1.63
C PHE A 309 0.72 4.81 -2.80
N TYR A 310 1.79 4.10 -2.46
CA TYR A 310 2.41 3.12 -3.34
C TYR A 310 2.79 1.86 -2.56
N ASP A 311 2.94 0.74 -3.25
CA ASP A 311 3.43 -0.49 -2.67
C ASP A 311 4.28 -1.27 -3.68
N ILE A 312 5.36 -1.88 -3.19
CA ILE A 312 6.20 -2.79 -3.96
C ILE A 312 5.66 -4.19 -3.68
N LYS A 313 4.96 -4.76 -4.66
CA LYS A 313 4.32 -6.07 -4.54
C LYS A 313 5.36 -7.18 -4.40
N GLY A 314 6.43 -7.10 -5.18
CA GLY A 314 7.51 -8.09 -5.19
C GLY A 314 8.27 -8.10 -6.50
N THR A 315 9.02 -9.17 -6.74
CA THR A 315 9.85 -9.33 -7.94
C THR A 315 9.58 -10.63 -8.67
N TYR A 316 9.82 -10.65 -9.97
CA TYR A 316 9.77 -11.84 -10.82
C TYR A 316 11.13 -12.05 -11.46
N LYS A 317 11.72 -13.24 -11.26
CA LYS A 317 13.04 -13.55 -11.79
C LYS A 317 12.93 -13.96 -13.24
N LYS A 318 13.99 -13.77 -14.03
CA LYS A 318 14.07 -14.40 -15.35
C LYS A 318 14.20 -15.91 -15.19
N ASN A 319 13.58 -16.67 -16.09
CA ASN A 319 13.71 -18.11 -16.12
C ASN A 319 15.15 -18.52 -16.48
N ILE A 320 15.51 -19.78 -16.22
CA ILE A 320 16.86 -20.31 -16.47
C ILE A 320 17.29 -20.18 -17.94
N LYS A 321 16.32 -20.15 -18.87
CA LYS A 321 16.54 -19.99 -20.31
C LYS A 321 16.70 -18.52 -20.76
N GLY A 322 16.43 -17.55 -19.88
CA GLY A 322 16.52 -16.12 -20.18
C GLY A 322 15.41 -15.55 -21.08
N GLU A 323 14.36 -16.31 -21.39
CA GLU A 323 13.34 -15.90 -22.37
C GLU A 323 12.10 -15.26 -21.72
N ASN A 324 11.71 -15.74 -20.54
CA ASN A 324 10.48 -15.32 -19.86
C ASN A 324 10.72 -15.11 -18.37
N TYR A 325 9.83 -14.36 -17.71
CA TYR A 325 9.84 -14.19 -16.27
C TYR A 325 9.06 -15.30 -15.55
N THR A 326 9.39 -15.55 -14.29
CA THR A 326 8.63 -16.46 -13.41
C THR A 326 7.21 -15.94 -13.21
N THR A 327 6.26 -16.85 -13.00
CA THR A 327 4.90 -16.50 -12.58
C THR A 327 4.80 -16.30 -11.07
N GLU A 328 5.68 -16.94 -10.31
CA GLU A 328 5.79 -16.80 -8.86
C GLU A 328 6.42 -15.46 -8.49
N ARG A 329 5.80 -14.78 -7.52
CA ARG A 329 6.26 -13.51 -6.97
C ARG A 329 7.19 -13.78 -5.80
N HIS A 330 8.39 -13.20 -5.83
CA HIS A 330 9.36 -13.28 -4.75
C HIS A 330 9.43 -11.98 -3.95
N LYS A 331 9.71 -12.10 -2.64
CA LYS A 331 9.95 -10.95 -1.76
C LYS A 331 11.26 -10.24 -2.16
N ILE A 332 11.23 -8.92 -2.18
CA ILE A 332 12.42 -8.08 -2.33
C ILE A 332 13.18 -8.01 -1.00
N LEU A 333 14.52 -8.05 -1.05
CA LEU A 333 15.36 -7.88 0.14
C LEU A 333 15.18 -6.46 0.71
N ASP A 334 15.20 -6.31 2.04
CA ASP A 334 14.90 -5.03 2.70
C ASP A 334 15.90 -3.93 2.32
N THR A 335 17.16 -4.28 2.06
CA THR A 335 18.21 -3.35 1.59
C THR A 335 17.93 -2.86 0.17
N GLU A 336 17.64 -3.77 -0.76
CA GLU A 336 17.27 -3.43 -2.15
C GLU A 336 15.97 -2.63 -2.19
N LYS A 337 15.01 -2.97 -1.33
CA LYS A 337 13.76 -2.24 -1.19
C LYS A 337 14.03 -0.80 -0.75
N ALA A 338 14.92 -0.57 0.22
CA ALA A 338 15.26 0.77 0.67
C ALA A 338 15.92 1.62 -0.43
N GLU A 339 16.84 1.04 -1.21
CA GLU A 339 17.46 1.71 -2.37
C GLU A 339 16.41 2.10 -3.42
N PHE A 340 15.53 1.16 -3.77
CA PHE A 340 14.45 1.40 -4.73
C PHE A 340 13.49 2.48 -4.24
N LEU A 341 13.08 2.43 -2.96
CA LEU A 341 12.19 3.43 -2.36
C LEU A 341 12.78 4.84 -2.43
N LYS A 342 14.08 4.98 -2.15
CA LYS A 342 14.77 6.27 -2.23
C LYS A 342 14.78 6.83 -3.65
N PHE A 343 15.00 5.98 -4.65
CA PHE A 343 14.87 6.37 -6.05
C PHE A 343 13.43 6.76 -6.38
N PHE A 344 12.47 5.91 -6.00
CA PHE A 344 11.06 6.08 -6.34
C PHE A 344 10.46 7.35 -5.73
N ASP A 345 10.74 7.68 -4.45
CA ASP A 345 10.28 8.94 -3.87
C ASP A 345 10.81 10.15 -4.62
N LYS A 346 12.12 10.18 -4.95
CA LYS A 346 12.69 11.29 -5.70
C LYS A 346 11.99 11.46 -7.04
N PHE A 347 11.79 10.36 -7.77
CA PHE A 347 11.09 10.38 -9.06
C PHE A 347 9.62 10.79 -8.93
N LEU A 348 8.93 10.32 -7.87
CA LEU A 348 7.55 10.64 -7.56
C LEU A 348 7.35 12.15 -7.35
N TYR A 349 8.17 12.78 -6.50
CA TYR A 349 8.06 14.22 -6.25
C TYR A 349 8.42 15.05 -7.49
N LEU A 350 9.44 14.65 -8.26
CA LEU A 350 9.76 15.30 -9.54
C LEU A 350 8.59 15.24 -10.53
N THR A 351 7.98 14.06 -10.69
CA THR A 351 6.84 13.87 -11.59
C THR A 351 5.64 14.71 -11.12
N TYR A 352 5.42 14.78 -9.81
CA TYR A 352 4.36 15.59 -9.23
C TYR A 352 4.57 17.08 -9.50
N ASP A 353 5.77 17.61 -9.24
CA ASP A 353 6.10 19.03 -9.46
C ASP A 353 5.96 19.41 -10.94
N GLN A 354 6.37 18.53 -11.85
CA GLN A 354 6.18 18.69 -13.29
C GLN A 354 4.70 18.82 -13.65
N ILE A 355 3.86 17.90 -13.20
CA ILE A 355 2.41 17.91 -13.49
C ILE A 355 1.72 19.16 -12.94
N VAL A 356 2.08 19.57 -11.72
CA VAL A 356 1.53 20.80 -11.12
C VAL A 356 1.93 22.01 -11.95
N THR A 357 3.22 22.10 -12.35
CA THR A 357 3.72 23.20 -13.18
C THR A 357 3.04 23.24 -14.56
N GLU A 358 2.87 22.09 -15.21
CA GLU A 358 2.20 21.99 -16.51
C GLU A 358 0.72 22.39 -16.43
N TYR A 359 0.04 22.03 -15.33
CA TYR A 359 -1.34 22.42 -15.09
C TYR A 359 -1.48 23.92 -14.82
N ASP A 360 -0.63 24.47 -13.95
CA ASP A 360 -0.64 25.91 -13.63
C ASP A 360 -0.35 26.76 -14.89
N ASN A 361 0.58 26.32 -15.74
CA ASN A 361 0.88 26.99 -17.02
C ASN A 361 -0.29 26.92 -18.01
N GLN A 362 -1.13 25.89 -17.95
CA GLN A 362 -2.31 25.78 -18.81
C GLN A 362 -3.41 26.75 -18.36
N LEU A 363 -3.64 26.87 -17.05
CA LEU A 363 -4.62 27.83 -16.51
C LEU A 363 -4.28 29.27 -16.92
N VAL A 364 -2.99 29.64 -16.92
CA VAL A 364 -2.56 30.97 -17.36
C VAL A 364 -2.85 31.23 -18.85
N LYS A 365 -2.80 30.20 -19.71
CA LYS A 365 -3.10 30.34 -21.14
C LYS A 365 -4.58 30.43 -21.45
N ASP A 366 -5.44 29.88 -20.60
CA ASP A 366 -6.90 29.94 -20.77
C ASP A 366 -7.48 31.28 -20.25
N ASP A 367 -6.70 32.06 -19.48
CA ASP A 367 -7.05 33.39 -18.96
C ASP A 367 -6.56 34.57 -19.83
N GLU A 368 -5.72 34.32 -20.85
CA GLU A 368 -5.29 35.28 -21.90
C GLU A 368 -6.18 35.18 -23.14
#